data_AF-A0A970WE88-F1
#
_entry.id   AF-A0A970WE88-F1
#
_cell.length_a   1.000
_cell.length_b   1.000
_cell.length_c   1.000
_cell.angle_alpha   90.00
_cell.angle_beta   90.00
_cell.angle_gamma   90.00
#
_symmetry.space_group_name_H-M   'P 1'
#
loop_
_entity.id
_entity.type
_entity.pdbx_description
1 polymer ?
#
loop_
_entity_poly.entity_id
_entity_poly.type
_entity_poly.pdbx_seq_one_letter_code
_entity_poly.pdbx_strand_id
1 'polypeptide(L)'
;MMRKKFVPLIIVAIVTALTLWGHFEVKGTVNTAREQLDEIRSCAESEDYEGAEEQIKKLLRDFDAKQHMLELFVKRENVSAVSVNLHGLEAYANDETARDLMSEVDKASEQLSMLEHLFFSVF
;
A
#
# COMPACT_ATOMS: atom_id res chain seq x y z
N MET A 1 -28.92 8.71 -35.85
CA MET A 1 -29.31 7.68 -34.86
C MET A 1 -28.14 6.79 -34.40
N MET A 2 -27.10 6.53 -35.22
CA MET A 2 -25.92 5.71 -34.83
C MET A 2 -25.01 6.36 -33.77
N ARG A 3 -24.76 7.68 -33.80
CA ARG A 3 -23.89 8.39 -32.83
C ARG A 3 -24.31 8.20 -31.36
N LYS A 4 -25.62 8.08 -31.07
CA LYS A 4 -26.14 7.94 -29.70
C LYS A 4 -25.95 6.54 -29.10
N LYS A 5 -25.72 5.51 -29.92
CA LYS A 5 -25.50 4.12 -29.47
C LYS A 5 -24.03 3.83 -29.14
N PHE A 6 -23.09 4.60 -29.68
CA PHE A 6 -21.66 4.45 -29.38
C PHE A 6 -21.23 5.16 -28.10
N VAL A 7 -21.93 6.22 -27.68
CA VAL A 7 -21.66 6.92 -26.41
C VAL A 7 -21.70 5.96 -25.20
N PRO A 8 -22.74 5.14 -24.99
CA PRO A 8 -22.73 4.19 -23.87
C PRO A 8 -21.62 3.14 -24.00
N LEU A 9 -21.28 2.68 -25.21
CA LEU A 9 -20.18 1.73 -25.41
C LEU A 9 -18.82 2.35 -25.02
N ILE A 10 -18.60 3.62 -25.37
CA ILE A 10 -17.39 4.37 -25.02
C ILE A 10 -17.31 4.57 -23.50
N ILE A 11 -18.42 4.93 -22.86
CA ILE A 11 -18.47 5.09 -21.40
C ILE A 11 -18.13 3.76 -20.72
N VAL A 12 -18.72 2.65 -21.16
CA VAL A 12 -18.40 1.32 -20.62
C VAL A 12 -16.93 0.99 -20.82
N ALA A 13 -16.38 1.21 -22.02
CA ALA A 13 -14.96 0.96 -22.27
C ALA A 13 -14.02 1.79 -21.38
N ILE A 14 -14.35 3.06 -21.15
CA ILE A 14 -13.59 3.95 -20.25
C ILE A 14 -13.67 3.45 -18.81
N VAL A 15 -14.87 3.13 -18.32
CA VAL A 15 -15.06 2.62 -16.95
C VAL A 15 -14.30 1.31 -16.76
N THR A 16 -14.41 0.36 -17.70
CA THR A 16 -13.66 -0.89 -17.64
C THR A 16 -12.15 -0.65 -17.66
N ALA A 17 -11.65 0.26 -18.49
CA ALA A 17 -10.23 0.59 -18.52
C ALA A 17 -9.75 1.21 -17.19
N LEU A 18 -10.53 2.12 -16.61
CA LEU A 18 -10.24 2.74 -15.31
C LEU A 18 -10.25 1.71 -14.17
N THR A 19 -11.21 0.78 -14.17
CA THR A 19 -11.28 -0.29 -13.17
C THR A 19 -10.07 -1.23 -13.28
N LEU A 20 -9.71 -1.65 -14.49
CA LEU A 20 -8.54 -2.50 -14.71
C LEU A 20 -7.25 -1.80 -14.29
N TRP A 21 -7.10 -0.52 -14.67
CA TRP A 21 -5.93 0.26 -14.28
C TRP A 21 -5.83 0.42 -12.75
N GLY A 22 -6.93 0.78 -12.09
CA GLY A 22 -6.98 0.85 -10.62
C GLY A 22 -6.60 -0.49 -9.98
N HIS A 23 -7.05 -1.60 -10.55
CA HIS A 23 -6.73 -2.93 -10.06
C HIS A 23 -5.23 -3.26 -10.14
N PHE A 24 -4.55 -2.84 -11.22
CA PHE A 24 -3.09 -3.00 -11.33
C PHE A 24 -2.34 -2.06 -10.39
N GLU A 25 -2.75 -0.80 -10.26
CA GLU A 25 -2.07 0.18 -9.41
C GLU A 25 -2.21 -0.14 -7.92
N VAL A 26 -3.40 -0.51 -7.44
CA VAL A 26 -3.62 -0.89 -6.04
C VAL A 26 -2.80 -2.14 -5.72
N LYS A 27 -2.86 -3.17 -6.57
CA LYS A 27 -2.07 -4.40 -6.38
C LYS A 27 -0.57 -4.12 -6.38
N GLY A 28 -0.10 -3.31 -7.32
CA GLY A 28 1.30 -2.93 -7.40
C GLY A 28 1.77 -2.20 -6.14
N THR A 29 1.00 -1.21 -5.69
CA THR A 29 1.33 -0.43 -4.47
C THR A 29 1.37 -1.32 -3.24
N VAL A 30 0.39 -2.20 -3.05
CA VAL A 30 0.36 -3.13 -1.91
C VAL A 30 1.53 -4.11 -1.96
N ASN A 31 1.84 -4.66 -3.13
CA ASN A 31 2.95 -5.61 -3.29
C ASN A 31 4.29 -4.93 -3.01
N THR A 32 4.52 -3.73 -3.55
CA THR A 32 5.75 -2.97 -3.28
C THR A 32 5.87 -2.64 -1.80
N ALA A 33 4.78 -2.23 -1.14
CA ALA A 33 4.80 -1.96 0.30
C ALA A 33 5.12 -3.22 1.12
N ARG A 34 4.60 -4.40 0.73
CA ARG A 34 4.95 -5.68 1.36
C ARG A 34 6.41 -6.07 1.14
N GLU A 35 6.91 -5.95 -0.09
CA GLU A 35 8.32 -6.23 -0.41
C GLU A 35 9.24 -5.34 0.44
N GLN A 36 8.89 -4.07 0.63
CA GLN A 36 9.64 -3.15 1.49
C GLN A 36 9.55 -3.54 2.97
N LEU A 37 8.40 -4.00 3.46
CA LEU A 37 8.26 -4.52 4.83
C LEU A 37 9.11 -5.79 5.06
N ASP A 38 9.17 -6.68 4.07
CA ASP A 38 10.05 -7.86 4.09
C ASP A 38 11.52 -7.46 4.07
N GLU A 39 11.90 -6.43 3.31
CA GLU A 39 13.26 -5.86 3.32
C GLU A 39 13.60 -5.25 4.69
N ILE A 40 12.69 -4.51 5.31
CA ILE A 40 12.86 -3.95 6.67
C ILE A 40 13.08 -5.09 7.68
N ARG A 41 12.30 -6.16 7.59
CA ARG A 41 12.47 -7.36 8.42
C ARG A 41 13.85 -7.97 8.23
N SER A 42 14.29 -8.15 6.99
CA SER A 42 15.60 -8.73 6.67
C SER A 42 16.76 -7.89 7.20
N CYS A 43 16.65 -6.56 7.14
CA CYS A 43 17.63 -5.64 7.72
C CYS A 43 17.66 -5.76 9.24
N ALA A 44 16.50 -5.77 9.90
CA ALA A 44 16.39 -5.93 11.35
C ALA A 44 16.94 -7.28 11.85
N GLU A 45 16.69 -8.37 11.12
CA GLU A 45 17.24 -9.71 11.43
C GLU A 45 18.75 -9.79 11.25
N SER A 46 19.33 -8.93 10.41
CA SER A 46 20.78 -8.83 10.17
C SER A 46 21.47 -7.81 11.05
N GLU A 47 20.76 -7.22 12.04
CA GLU A 47 21.24 -6.12 12.90
C GLU A 47 21.65 -4.86 12.11
N ASP A 48 21.17 -4.72 10.87
CA ASP A 48 21.41 -3.55 10.01
C ASP A 48 20.29 -2.52 10.21
N TYR A 49 20.35 -1.81 11.33
CA TYR A 49 19.32 -0.83 11.71
C TYR A 49 19.35 0.43 10.85
N GLU A 50 20.53 0.84 10.36
CA GLU A 50 20.64 1.95 9.41
C GLU A 50 19.95 1.61 8.09
N GLY A 51 20.14 0.38 7.58
CA GLY A 51 19.44 -0.13 6.42
C GLY A 51 17.92 -0.24 6.65
N ALA A 52 17.49 -0.69 7.82
CA ALA A 52 16.07 -0.76 8.18
C ALA A 52 15.43 0.64 8.19
N GLU A 53 16.10 1.65 8.77
CA GLU A 53 15.62 3.04 8.78
C GLU A 53 15.51 3.62 7.37
N GLU A 54 16.50 3.37 6.50
CA GLU A 54 16.45 3.80 5.10
C GLU A 54 15.27 3.18 4.36
N GLN A 55 15.02 1.89 4.58
CA GLN A 55 13.91 1.17 3.95
C GLN A 55 12.55 1.62 4.47
N ILE A 56 12.42 1.93 5.77
CA ILE A 56 11.21 2.56 6.34
C ILE A 56 10.95 3.90 5.64
N LYS A 57 11.95 4.77 5.53
CA LYS A 57 11.79 6.07 4.85
C LYS A 57 11.40 5.91 3.38
N LYS A 58 11.93 4.89 2.68
CA LYS A 58 11.57 4.58 1.29
C LYS A 58 10.12 4.12 1.20
N LEU A 59 9.70 3.20 2.07
CA LEU A 59 8.32 2.73 2.18
C LEU A 59 7.33 3.87 2.40
N LEU A 60 7.63 4.79 3.32
CA LEU A 60 6.78 5.94 3.59
C LEU A 60 6.64 6.86 2.38
N ARG A 61 7.76 7.20 1.72
CA ARG A 61 7.73 8.05 0.52
C ARG A 61 6.90 7.42 -0.59
N ASP A 62 7.09 6.14 -0.86
CA ASP A 62 6.42 5.44 -1.96
C ASP A 62 4.92 5.28 -1.65
N PHE A 63 4.57 4.97 -0.40
CA PHE A 63 3.18 4.83 0.02
C PHE A 63 2.45 6.18 0.02
N ASP A 64 3.04 7.24 0.58
CA ASP A 64 2.46 8.58 0.61
C ASP A 64 2.23 9.13 -0.80
N ALA A 65 3.16 8.87 -1.74
CA ALA A 65 3.01 9.25 -3.14
C ALA A 65 1.81 8.57 -3.83
N LYS A 66 1.39 7.39 -3.34
CA LYS A 66 0.28 6.60 -3.88
C LYS A 66 -1.00 6.70 -3.05
N GLN A 67 -0.95 7.28 -1.85
CA GLN A 67 -2.08 7.35 -0.93
C GLN A 67 -3.35 7.93 -1.58
N HIS A 68 -3.24 9.09 -2.23
CA HIS A 68 -4.41 9.73 -2.86
C HIS A 68 -5.02 8.89 -3.96
N MET A 69 -4.21 8.11 -4.68
CA MET A 69 -4.72 7.19 -5.70
C MET A 69 -5.47 6.04 -5.03
N LEU A 70 -4.93 5.45 -3.96
CA LEU A 70 -5.60 4.41 -3.19
C LEU A 70 -6.94 4.89 -2.62
N GLU A 71 -7.02 6.14 -2.16
CA GLU A 71 -8.25 6.77 -1.64
C GLU A 71 -9.37 6.92 -2.70
N LEU A 72 -9.07 6.81 -4.00
CA LEU A 72 -10.10 6.77 -5.06
C LEU A 72 -10.82 5.43 -5.13
N PHE A 73 -10.17 4.37 -4.66
CA PHE A 73 -10.58 2.99 -4.85
C PHE A 73 -10.96 2.29 -3.54
N VAL A 74 -10.36 2.73 -2.43
CA VAL A 74 -10.60 2.22 -1.09
C VAL A 74 -11.03 3.37 -0.20
N LYS A 75 -11.90 3.10 0.78
CA LYS A 75 -12.33 4.12 1.73
C LYS A 75 -11.11 4.79 2.38
N ARG A 76 -11.12 6.12 2.37
CA ARG A 76 -10.07 6.96 2.94
C ARG A 76 -9.68 6.60 4.37
N GLU A 77 -10.65 6.23 5.21
CA GLU A 77 -10.41 5.80 6.59
C GLU A 77 -9.46 4.60 6.68
N ASN A 78 -9.58 3.63 5.77
CA ASN A 78 -8.73 2.43 5.77
C ASN A 78 -7.34 2.75 5.24
N VAL A 79 -7.23 3.55 4.17
CA VAL A 79 -5.94 3.96 3.62
C VAL A 79 -5.17 4.81 4.64
N SER A 80 -5.86 5.73 5.32
CA SER A 80 -5.26 6.56 6.38
C SER A 80 -4.82 5.73 7.59
N ALA A 81 -5.58 4.70 7.97
CA ALA A 81 -5.19 3.80 9.04
C ALA A 81 -3.89 3.06 8.71
N VAL A 82 -3.75 2.54 7.48
CA VAL A 82 -2.50 1.90 7.01
C VAL A 82 -1.35 2.90 7.02
N SER A 83 -1.54 4.10 6.46
CA SER A 83 -0.52 5.15 6.46
C SER A 83 -0.02 5.46 7.87
N VAL A 84 -0.92 5.68 8.83
CA VAL A 84 -0.54 5.95 10.23
C VAL A 84 0.29 4.81 10.83
N ASN A 85 -0.07 3.56 10.57
CA ASN A 85 0.69 2.43 11.13
C ASN A 85 2.05 2.25 10.45
N LEU A 86 2.16 2.54 9.15
CA LEU A 86 3.45 2.58 8.46
C LEU A 86 4.35 3.69 9.03
N HIS A 87 3.82 4.91 9.23
CA HIS A 87 4.56 6.02 9.85
C HIS A 87 4.98 5.69 11.30
N GLY A 88 4.21 4.84 11.98
CA GLY A 88 4.56 4.32 13.30
C GLY A 88 5.87 3.51 13.34
N LEU A 89 6.29 2.91 12.22
CA LEU A 89 7.51 2.11 12.14
C LEU A 89 8.78 2.92 12.41
N GLU A 90 8.79 4.22 12.10
CA GLU A 90 9.94 5.10 12.36
C GLU A 90 10.30 5.16 13.84
N ALA A 91 9.33 4.98 14.75
CA ALA A 91 9.57 4.97 16.18
C ALA A 91 10.41 3.76 16.67
N TYR A 92 10.49 2.71 15.85
CA TYR A 92 11.11 1.44 16.18
C TYR A 92 12.41 1.17 15.39
N ALA A 93 12.88 2.14 14.60
CA ALA A 93 14.10 2.04 13.81
C ALA A 93 15.38 2.28 14.67
N ASN A 94 15.51 1.57 15.79
CA ASN A 94 16.69 1.64 16.65
C ASN A 94 17.03 0.28 17.29
N ASP A 95 18.29 0.11 17.68
CA ASP A 95 18.82 -1.15 18.22
C ASP A 95 18.08 -1.66 19.47
N GLU A 96 17.61 -0.74 20.33
CA GLU A 96 16.88 -1.11 21.56
C GLU A 96 15.47 -1.65 21.30
N THR A 97 14.88 -1.34 20.14
CA THR A 97 13.49 -1.68 19.80
C THR A 97 13.36 -2.64 18.61
N ALA A 98 14.46 -3.27 18.19
CA ALA A 98 14.50 -4.21 17.07
C ALA A 98 13.43 -5.32 17.13
N ARG A 99 13.17 -5.86 18.34
CA ARG A 99 12.11 -6.87 18.55
C ARG A 99 10.70 -6.32 18.38
N ASP A 100 10.49 -5.07 18.79
CA ASP A 100 9.21 -4.39 18.64
C ASP A 100 8.98 -4.00 17.17
N LEU A 101 10.04 -3.62 16.44
CA LEU A 101 9.99 -3.36 15.00
C LEU A 101 9.43 -4.55 14.22
N MET A 102 9.91 -5.78 14.48
CA MET A 102 9.41 -6.98 13.80
C MET A 102 7.90 -7.19 14.03
N SER A 103 7.43 -6.98 15.26
CA SER A 103 6.01 -7.07 15.61
C SER A 103 5.18 -6.02 14.88
N GLU A 104 5.67 -4.79 14.78
CA GLU A 104 4.98 -3.71 14.07
C GLU A 104 5.00 -3.92 12.55
N VAL A 105 6.08 -4.46 11.99
CA VAL A 105 6.17 -4.87 10.58
C VAL A 105 5.12 -5.95 10.25
N ASP A 106 4.95 -6.96 11.13
CA ASP A 106 3.95 -8.00 10.96
C ASP A 106 2.52 -7.39 10.99
N LYS A 107 2.23 -6.48 11.94
CA LYS A 107 0.95 -5.75 12.00
C LYS A 107 0.70 -4.90 10.75
N ALA A 108 1.70 -4.18 10.27
CA ALA A 108 1.59 -3.37 9.06
C ALA A 108 1.30 -4.24 7.82
N SER A 109 1.95 -5.40 7.74
CA SER A 109 1.75 -6.38 6.66
C SER A 109 0.32 -6.94 6.66
N GLU A 110 -0.22 -7.27 7.83
CA GLU A 110 -1.61 -7.72 7.98
C GLU A 110 -2.61 -6.64 7.53
N GLN A 111 -2.35 -5.37 7.87
CA GLN A 111 -3.23 -4.28 7.47
C GLN A 111 -3.18 -3.97 5.98
N LEU A 112 -2.01 -4.07 5.35
CA LEU A 112 -1.90 -4.03 3.89
C LEU A 112 -2.68 -5.19 3.25
N SER A 113 -2.67 -6.37 3.87
CA SER A 113 -3.50 -7.49 3.42
C SER A 113 -4.99 -7.25 3.56
N MET A 114 -5.42 -6.61 4.64
CA MET A 114 -6.82 -6.18 4.78
C MET A 114 -7.20 -5.12 3.75
N LEU A 115 -6.31 -4.16 3.48
CA LEU A 115 -6.52 -3.13 2.45
C LEU A 115 -6.74 -3.76 1.07
N GLU A 116 -5.89 -4.72 0.71
CA GLU A 116 -5.99 -5.51 -0.52
C GLU A 116 -7.32 -6.26 -0.59
N HIS A 117 -7.69 -6.97 0.48
CA HIS A 117 -8.95 -7.71 0.53
C HIS A 117 -10.17 -6.78 0.45
N LEU A 118 -10.13 -5.60 1.08
CA LEU A 118 -11.22 -4.63 1.01
C LEU A 118 -11.39 -4.08 -0.40
N PHE A 119 -10.30 -3.89 -1.14
CA PHE A 119 -10.37 -3.51 -2.54
C PHE A 119 -10.94 -4.63 -3.41
N PHE A 120 -10.40 -5.86 -3.32
CA PHE A 120 -10.86 -6.99 -4.16
C PHE A 120 -12.17 -7.63 -3.74
N SER A 121 -12.71 -7.32 -2.56
CA SER A 121 -14.06 -7.80 -2.18
C SER A 121 -15.19 -6.98 -2.81
N VAL A 122 -14.88 -5.78 -3.31
CA VAL A 122 -15.85 -4.86 -3.94
C VAL A 122 -15.92 -5.04 -5.46
N PHE A 123 -14.89 -5.62 -6.07
CA PHE A 123 -14.79 -5.87 -7.52
C PHE A 123 -14.89 -7.37 -7.83
#